data_AF-A0A9D9MIJ7-F1
#
_entry.id   AF-A0A9D9MIJ7-F1
#
_cell.length_a   1.000
_cell.length_b   1.000
_cell.length_c   1.000
_cell.angle_alpha   90.00
_cell.angle_beta   90.00
_cell.angle_gamma   90.00
#
_symmetry.space_group_name_H-M   'P 1'
#
loop_
_entity.id
_entity.type
_entity.pdbx_description
1 polymer ?
#
loop_
_entity_poly.entity_id
_entity_poly.type
_entity_poly.pdbx_seq_one_letter_code
_entity_poly.pdbx_strand_id
1 'polypeptide(L)'
;MIEVRISPDALPPWGAALGATLAALLTRSVAMGVLAGKPVTRLDAAVVKRLATALQRHGIGANAGLILAPLAVEPAQAIDDATQRRVADGLDRLSEALEASATPSTEWPSMRGVFGDEVLVELLGVGASSLRRYASGERATPDEVAARLHWLAMVVADLAGAYNDFGIRRWFERPRSQLDGKSPRQTLGAAWTPDDDAAARVRALAGVLSGAQPLAA
;
A
#
# COMPACT_ATOMS: atom_id res chain seq x y z
N MET A 1 -10.28 0.48 4.23
CA MET A 1 -9.73 0.76 2.88
C MET A 1 -10.71 0.29 1.81
N ILE A 2 -10.54 0.65 0.53
CA ILE A 2 -11.36 0.01 -0.53
C ILE A 2 -10.93 -1.45 -0.71
N GLU A 3 -11.85 -2.32 -1.09
CA GLU A 3 -11.55 -3.74 -1.24
C GLU A 3 -10.90 -4.05 -2.60
N VAL A 4 -9.87 -4.89 -2.58
CA VAL A 4 -9.20 -5.45 -3.78
C VAL A 4 -9.35 -6.97 -3.74
N ARG A 5 -10.16 -7.53 -4.65
CA ARG A 5 -10.36 -8.97 -4.81
C ARG A 5 -10.39 -9.32 -6.29
N ILE A 6 -9.26 -9.73 -6.84
CA ILE A 6 -9.15 -10.01 -8.26
C ILE A 6 -9.30 -11.52 -8.48
N SER A 7 -10.19 -11.92 -9.39
CA SER A 7 -10.33 -13.34 -9.75
C SER A 7 -9.22 -13.72 -10.75
N PRO A 8 -8.44 -14.80 -10.51
CA PRO A 8 -7.42 -15.27 -11.46
C PRO A 8 -8.01 -15.62 -12.84
N ASP A 9 -9.22 -16.17 -12.87
CA ASP A 9 -9.91 -16.59 -14.10
C ASP A 9 -10.36 -15.42 -15.00
N ALA A 10 -10.26 -14.18 -14.52
CA ALA A 10 -10.70 -12.98 -15.23
C ALA A 10 -9.52 -12.08 -15.65
N LEU A 11 -8.31 -12.65 -15.73
CA LEU A 11 -7.13 -11.89 -16.11
C LEU A 11 -7.13 -11.51 -17.60
N PRO A 12 -6.70 -10.29 -17.94
CA PRO A 12 -6.49 -9.87 -19.33
C PRO A 12 -5.34 -10.65 -19.98
N PRO A 13 -5.15 -10.60 -21.31
CA PRO A 13 -4.11 -11.37 -22.00
C PRO A 13 -2.68 -11.15 -21.48
N TRP A 14 -2.37 -9.95 -20.99
CA TRP A 14 -1.08 -9.61 -20.38
C TRP A 14 -0.97 -9.98 -18.88
N GLY A 15 -2.07 -10.46 -18.28
CA GLY A 15 -2.21 -10.68 -16.84
C GLY A 15 -1.29 -11.79 -16.30
N ALA A 16 -0.97 -12.81 -17.11
CA ALA A 16 -0.06 -13.87 -16.70
C ALA A 16 1.35 -13.34 -16.38
N ALA A 17 1.81 -12.30 -17.08
CA ALA A 17 3.14 -11.73 -16.90
C ALA A 17 3.16 -10.52 -15.96
N LEU A 18 2.13 -9.67 -16.00
CA LEU A 18 2.14 -8.37 -15.31
C LEU A 18 1.09 -8.27 -14.19
N GLY A 19 0.18 -9.24 -14.10
CA GLY A 19 -0.97 -9.17 -13.20
C GLY A 19 -0.55 -9.04 -11.74
N ALA A 20 0.37 -9.88 -11.28
CA ALA A 20 0.85 -9.85 -9.91
C ALA A 20 1.48 -8.49 -9.55
N THR A 21 2.46 -8.01 -10.34
CA THR A 21 3.13 -6.73 -10.07
C THR A 21 2.15 -5.55 -10.10
N LEU A 22 1.19 -5.55 -11.03
CA LEU A 22 0.15 -4.52 -11.06
C LEU A 22 -0.78 -4.61 -9.84
N ALA A 23 -1.17 -5.81 -9.43
CA ALA A 23 -1.99 -6.02 -8.23
C ALA A 23 -1.26 -5.57 -6.96
N ALA A 24 0.05 -5.78 -6.87
CA ALA A 24 0.90 -5.26 -5.80
C ALA A 24 0.82 -3.73 -5.72
N LEU A 25 1.07 -3.05 -6.85
CA LEU A 25 1.03 -1.60 -6.94
C LEU A 25 -0.35 -1.03 -6.60
N LEU A 26 -1.42 -1.69 -7.09
CA LEU A 26 -2.81 -1.36 -6.75
C LEU A 26 -3.07 -1.48 -5.25
N THR A 27 -2.66 -2.60 -4.64
CA THR A 27 -2.89 -2.87 -3.22
C THR A 27 -2.16 -1.84 -2.34
N ARG A 28 -0.90 -1.51 -2.66
CA ARG A 28 -0.16 -0.44 -1.98
C ARG A 28 -0.83 0.92 -2.15
N SER A 29 -1.25 1.26 -3.36
CA SER A 29 -1.93 2.53 -3.64
C SER A 29 -3.23 2.66 -2.85
N VAL A 30 -3.97 1.55 -2.68
CA VAL A 30 -5.18 1.50 -1.84
C VAL A 30 -4.84 1.65 -0.36
N ALA A 31 -3.83 0.94 0.13
CA ALA A 31 -3.42 1.00 1.52
C ALA A 31 -2.94 2.40 1.95
N MET A 32 -2.22 3.09 1.07
CA MET A 32 -1.77 4.47 1.27
C MET A 32 -2.88 5.51 1.02
N GLY A 33 -4.07 5.07 0.61
CA GLY A 33 -5.20 5.97 0.30
C GLY A 33 -5.05 6.77 -0.99
N VAL A 34 -3.96 6.56 -1.74
CA VAL A 34 -3.71 7.19 -3.05
C VAL A 34 -4.80 6.77 -4.05
N LEU A 35 -5.14 5.48 -4.07
CA LEU A 35 -6.26 4.95 -4.85
C LEU A 35 -7.48 4.73 -3.95
N ALA A 36 -8.51 5.53 -4.17
CA ALA A 36 -9.79 5.46 -3.43
C ALA A 36 -10.99 5.24 -4.37
N GLY A 37 -12.18 5.08 -3.78
CA GLY A 37 -13.44 4.98 -4.50
C GLY A 37 -14.00 3.55 -4.60
N LYS A 38 -14.26 3.07 -5.81
CA LYS A 38 -14.95 1.79 -6.02
C LYS A 38 -14.02 0.60 -5.78
N PRO A 39 -14.52 -0.50 -5.16
CA PRO A 39 -13.77 -1.75 -5.05
C PRO A 39 -13.16 -2.20 -6.39
N VAL A 40 -12.01 -2.86 -6.31
CA VAL A 40 -11.31 -3.43 -7.47
C VAL A 40 -11.58 -4.93 -7.48
N THR A 41 -12.38 -5.38 -8.45
CA THR A 41 -12.74 -6.80 -8.59
C THR A 41 -12.09 -7.47 -9.81
N ARG A 42 -11.42 -6.69 -10.66
CA ARG A 42 -10.81 -7.12 -11.91
C ARG A 42 -9.65 -6.22 -12.31
N LEU A 43 -8.70 -6.77 -13.05
CA LEU A 43 -7.65 -5.99 -13.71
C LEU A 43 -8.12 -5.64 -15.12
N ASP A 44 -8.72 -4.47 -15.27
CA ASP A 44 -9.18 -3.94 -16.54
C ASP A 44 -8.61 -2.55 -16.82
N ALA A 45 -8.82 -2.07 -18.04
CA ALA A 45 -8.37 -0.76 -18.47
C ALA A 45 -8.91 0.38 -17.62
N ALA A 46 -10.13 0.26 -17.08
CA ALA A 46 -10.72 1.29 -16.22
C ALA A 46 -9.96 1.40 -14.89
N VAL A 47 -9.61 0.28 -14.27
CA VAL A 47 -8.78 0.23 -13.06
C VAL A 47 -7.37 0.75 -13.34
N VAL A 48 -6.76 0.36 -14.47
CA VAL A 48 -5.44 0.86 -14.89
C VAL A 48 -5.44 2.39 -15.06
N LYS A 49 -6.42 2.95 -15.78
CA LYS A 49 -6.57 4.41 -15.97
C LYS A 49 -6.75 5.12 -14.63
N ARG A 50 -7.56 4.55 -13.74
CA ARG A 50 -7.83 5.12 -12.41
C ARG A 50 -6.57 5.12 -11.54
N LEU A 51 -5.78 4.05 -11.57
CA LEU A 51 -4.50 3.98 -10.88
C LEU A 51 -3.52 5.03 -11.42
N ALA A 52 -3.34 5.09 -12.76
CA ALA A 52 -2.45 6.07 -13.39
C ALA A 52 -2.83 7.52 -13.01
N THR A 53 -4.13 7.83 -13.06
CA THR A 53 -4.66 9.14 -12.69
C THR A 53 -4.41 9.46 -11.22
N ALA A 54 -4.63 8.48 -10.33
CA ALA A 54 -4.39 8.65 -8.90
C ALA A 54 -2.90 8.94 -8.62
N LEU A 55 -1.99 8.13 -9.16
CA LEU A 55 -0.55 8.32 -8.99
C LEU A 55 -0.11 9.71 -9.47
N GLN A 56 -0.53 10.12 -10.67
CA GLN A 56 -0.20 11.43 -11.23
C GLN A 56 -0.77 12.59 -10.41
N ARG A 57 -2.02 12.48 -9.94
CA ARG A 57 -2.66 13.50 -9.10
C ARG A 57 -1.88 13.75 -7.81
N HIS A 58 -1.25 12.72 -7.26
CA HIS A 58 -0.44 12.80 -6.05
C HIS A 58 1.05 13.05 -6.33
N GLY A 59 1.44 13.29 -7.60
CA GLY A 59 2.82 13.53 -7.99
C GLY A 59 3.73 12.29 -7.91
N ILE A 60 3.16 11.11 -7.75
CA ILE A 60 3.89 9.84 -7.64
C ILE A 60 4.10 9.29 -9.04
N GLY A 61 5.36 9.18 -9.47
CA GLY A 61 5.72 8.66 -10.79
C GLY A 61 5.16 9.51 -11.93
N ALA A 62 5.88 10.58 -12.30
CA ALA A 62 5.45 11.55 -13.32
C ALA A 62 4.95 10.92 -14.64
N ASN A 63 5.54 9.77 -15.02
CA ASN A 63 5.22 9.05 -16.25
C ASN A 63 4.23 7.88 -16.07
N ALA A 64 3.52 7.79 -14.94
CA ALA A 64 2.61 6.66 -14.66
C ALA A 64 1.59 6.42 -15.79
N GLY A 65 1.00 7.48 -16.35
CA GLY A 65 0.09 7.38 -17.50
C GLY A 65 0.74 6.78 -18.74
N LEU A 66 1.99 7.12 -19.06
CA LEU A 66 2.71 6.58 -20.21
C LEU A 66 3.16 5.14 -19.99
N ILE A 67 3.59 4.82 -18.77
CA ILE A 67 4.00 3.47 -18.38
C ILE A 67 2.82 2.50 -18.47
N LEU A 68 1.65 2.92 -17.94
CA LEU A 68 0.47 2.07 -17.84
C LEU A 68 -0.43 2.11 -19.09
N ALA A 69 -0.21 3.03 -20.03
CA ALA A 69 -1.01 3.16 -21.25
C ALA A 69 -1.22 1.85 -22.03
N PRO A 70 -0.20 0.97 -22.20
CA PRO A 70 -0.39 -0.30 -22.91
C PRO A 70 -1.42 -1.23 -22.25
N LEU A 71 -1.60 -1.13 -20.93
CA LEU A 71 -2.55 -1.95 -20.17
C LEU A 71 -3.96 -1.33 -20.13
N ALA A 72 -4.11 -0.09 -20.60
CA ALA A 72 -5.33 0.70 -20.55
C ALA A 72 -6.17 0.66 -21.85
N VAL A 73 -5.81 -0.21 -22.80
CA VAL A 73 -6.51 -0.36 -24.09
C VAL A 73 -7.78 -1.20 -23.92
N GLU A 74 -8.86 -0.82 -24.63
CA GLU A 74 -10.15 -1.53 -24.65
C GLU A 74 -10.55 -1.88 -26.08
N PRO A 75 -10.83 -3.17 -26.40
CA PRO A 75 -10.69 -4.33 -25.51
C PRO A 75 -9.21 -4.61 -25.17
N ALA A 76 -8.97 -5.30 -24.05
CA ALA A 76 -7.62 -5.68 -23.66
C ALA A 76 -6.99 -6.59 -24.72
N GLN A 77 -5.74 -6.32 -25.10
CA GLN A 77 -5.01 -7.04 -26.13
C GLN A 77 -3.75 -7.68 -25.55
N ALA A 78 -3.25 -8.72 -26.23
CA ALA A 78 -1.90 -9.20 -26.00
C ALA A 78 -0.90 -8.08 -26.35
N ILE A 79 0.17 -7.98 -25.57
CA ILE A 79 1.27 -7.06 -25.81
C ILE A 79 2.50 -7.87 -26.21
N ASP A 80 3.34 -7.31 -27.06
CA ASP A 80 4.60 -7.94 -27.43
C ASP A 80 5.59 -7.97 -26.24
N ASP A 81 6.59 -8.86 -26.33
CA ASP A 81 7.59 -9.06 -25.26
C ASP A 81 8.38 -7.79 -24.91
N ALA A 82 8.64 -6.91 -25.88
CA ALA A 82 9.39 -5.68 -25.64
C ALA A 82 8.54 -4.67 -24.86
N THR A 83 7.27 -4.53 -25.22
CA THR A 83 6.28 -3.74 -24.49
C THR A 83 6.08 -4.30 -23.09
N GLN A 84 5.96 -5.62 -22.95
CA GLN A 84 5.81 -6.28 -21.64
C GLN A 84 6.98 -5.97 -20.70
N ARG A 85 8.23 -6.13 -21.15
CA ARG A 85 9.42 -5.80 -20.35
C ARG A 85 9.44 -4.34 -19.93
N ARG A 86 9.16 -3.42 -20.86
CA ARG A 86 9.11 -1.98 -20.55
C ARG A 86 8.04 -1.64 -19.51
N VAL A 87 6.89 -2.31 -19.56
CA VAL A 87 5.83 -2.12 -18.56
C VAL A 87 6.23 -2.72 -17.22
N ALA A 88 6.85 -3.90 -17.19
CA ALA A 88 7.36 -4.52 -15.96
C ALA A 88 8.37 -3.58 -15.25
N ASP A 89 9.41 -3.12 -15.97
CA ASP A 89 10.39 -2.18 -15.42
C ASP A 89 9.73 -0.88 -14.94
N GLY A 90 8.69 -0.43 -15.65
CA GLY A 90 7.91 0.74 -15.26
C GLY A 90 7.10 0.53 -14.00
N LEU A 91 6.49 -0.65 -13.81
CA LEU A 91 5.75 -1.01 -12.60
C LEU A 91 6.67 -1.07 -11.37
N ASP A 92 7.89 -1.58 -11.54
CA ASP A 92 8.90 -1.61 -10.47
C ASP A 92 9.26 -0.19 -10.05
N ARG A 93 9.58 0.69 -11.02
CA ARG A 93 9.85 2.12 -10.74
C ARG A 93 8.68 2.85 -10.10
N LEU A 94 7.44 2.52 -10.50
CA LEU A 94 6.25 3.11 -9.88
C LEU A 94 6.06 2.61 -8.45
N SER A 95 6.39 1.35 -8.16
CA SER A 95 6.39 0.81 -6.79
C SER A 95 7.44 1.49 -5.93
N GLU A 96 8.68 1.61 -6.43
CA GLU A 96 9.76 2.33 -5.74
C GLU A 96 9.38 3.79 -5.47
N ALA A 97 8.82 4.48 -6.46
CA ALA A 97 8.38 5.86 -6.30
C ALA A 97 7.28 5.99 -5.24
N LEU A 98 6.34 5.03 -5.19
CA LEU A 98 5.28 5.01 -4.19
C LEU A 98 5.83 4.75 -2.78
N GLU A 99 6.79 3.83 -2.64
CA GLU A 99 7.46 3.50 -1.36
C GLU A 99 8.39 4.63 -0.87
N ALA A 100 8.88 5.48 -1.77
CA ALA A 100 9.70 6.65 -1.41
C ALA A 100 8.86 7.92 -1.15
N SER A 101 7.55 7.90 -1.40
CA SER A 101 6.70 9.09 -1.38
C SER A 101 5.70 9.04 -0.22
N ALA A 102 6.08 9.58 0.93
CA ALA A 102 5.14 9.83 2.01
C ALA A 102 4.04 10.79 1.55
N THR A 103 2.78 10.40 1.73
CA THR A 103 1.60 11.19 1.35
C THR A 103 0.62 11.35 2.52
N PRO A 104 0.98 12.13 3.56
CA PRO A 104 0.17 12.19 4.79
C PRO A 104 -1.31 12.54 4.55
N SER A 105 -1.59 13.40 3.56
CA SER A 105 -2.96 13.80 3.21
C SER A 105 -3.88 12.62 2.82
N THR A 106 -3.35 11.55 2.23
CA THR A 106 -4.09 10.34 1.84
C THR A 106 -3.90 9.21 2.86
N GLU A 107 -2.73 9.13 3.48
CA GLU A 107 -2.40 8.09 4.44
C GLU A 107 -3.18 8.26 5.75
N TRP A 108 -3.41 9.49 6.23
CA TRP A 108 -4.16 9.74 7.46
C TRP A 108 -5.58 9.16 7.40
N PRO A 109 -6.44 9.51 6.41
CA PRO A 109 -7.76 8.89 6.30
C PRO A 109 -7.70 7.37 6.21
N SER A 110 -6.73 6.83 5.46
CA SER A 110 -6.59 5.39 5.27
C SER A 110 -6.24 4.67 6.57
N MET A 111 -5.18 5.10 7.26
CA MET A 111 -4.71 4.51 8.50
C MET A 111 -5.70 4.68 9.64
N ARG A 112 -6.43 5.80 9.69
CA ARG A 112 -7.54 5.97 10.65
C ARG A 112 -8.68 5.00 10.37
N GLY A 113 -8.99 4.71 9.10
CA GLY A 113 -9.96 3.69 8.74
C GLY A 113 -9.57 2.28 9.20
N VAL A 114 -8.28 1.97 9.15
CA VAL A 114 -7.75 0.65 9.56
C VAL A 114 -7.64 0.54 11.07
N PHE A 115 -6.96 1.47 11.74
CA PHE A 115 -6.60 1.34 13.15
C PHE A 115 -7.59 2.03 14.10
N GLY A 116 -8.28 3.07 13.64
CA GLY A 116 -8.96 4.03 14.52
C GLY A 116 -7.97 4.94 15.26
N ASP A 117 -8.48 6.01 15.86
CA ASP A 117 -7.65 7.06 16.44
C ASP A 117 -6.86 6.60 17.68
N GLU A 118 -7.46 5.73 18.52
CA GLU A 118 -6.86 5.25 19.77
C GLU A 118 -5.58 4.44 19.50
N VAL A 119 -5.68 3.42 18.65
CA VAL A 119 -4.54 2.56 18.29
C VAL A 119 -3.49 3.37 17.51
N LEU A 120 -3.92 4.27 16.64
CA LEU A 120 -3.01 5.05 15.80
C LEU A 120 -2.21 6.07 16.61
N VAL A 121 -2.78 6.64 17.68
CA VAL A 121 -2.06 7.47 18.66
C VAL A 121 -0.87 6.71 19.26
N GLU A 122 -1.10 5.45 19.67
CA GLU A 122 -0.05 4.63 20.26
C GLU A 122 1.03 4.25 19.24
N LEU A 123 0.63 3.80 18.05
CA LEU A 123 1.57 3.37 17.01
C LEU A 123 2.45 4.51 16.49
N LEU A 124 1.93 5.74 16.44
CA LEU A 124 2.66 6.91 15.95
C LEU A 124 3.40 7.68 17.06
N GLY A 125 3.11 7.39 18.34
CA GLY A 125 3.67 8.11 19.47
C GLY A 125 3.23 9.58 19.52
N VAL A 126 1.99 9.89 19.10
CA VAL A 126 1.47 11.27 19.08
C VAL A 126 0.25 11.42 20.00
N GLY A 127 0.03 12.61 20.56
CA GLY A 127 -1.19 12.87 21.34
C GLY A 127 -2.46 12.92 20.47
N ALA A 128 -3.60 12.53 21.03
CA ALA A 128 -4.90 12.49 20.32
C ALA A 128 -5.32 13.82 19.69
N SER A 129 -5.00 14.95 20.36
CA SER A 129 -5.25 16.28 19.79
C SER A 129 -4.38 16.54 18.55
N SER A 130 -3.09 16.19 18.61
CA SER A 130 -2.15 16.32 17.49
C SER A 130 -2.59 15.46 16.31
N LEU A 131 -2.97 14.19 16.56
CA LEU A 131 -3.51 13.30 15.53
C LEU A 131 -4.66 13.96 14.77
N ARG A 132 -5.66 14.49 15.48
CA ARG A 132 -6.83 15.11 14.83
C ARG A 132 -6.44 16.30 13.97
N ARG A 133 -5.52 17.15 14.44
CA ARG A 133 -5.05 18.34 13.72
C ARG A 133 -4.23 17.99 12.48
N TYR A 134 -3.41 16.94 12.56
CA TYR A 134 -2.64 16.45 11.41
C TYR A 134 -3.57 15.80 10.38
N ALA A 135 -4.48 14.93 10.83
CA ALA A 135 -5.40 14.20 9.96
C ALA A 135 -6.45 15.09 9.29
N SER A 136 -6.83 16.23 9.90
CA SER A 136 -7.73 17.21 9.30
C SER A 136 -7.03 18.21 8.37
N GLY A 137 -5.69 18.25 8.38
CA GLY A 137 -4.92 19.27 7.69
C GLY A 137 -4.90 20.64 8.39
N GLU A 138 -5.48 20.77 9.59
CA GLU A 138 -5.40 22.00 10.40
C GLU A 138 -3.95 22.34 10.76
N ARG A 139 -3.09 21.32 10.88
CA ARG A 139 -1.64 21.46 11.04
C ARG A 139 -0.91 20.52 10.08
N ALA A 140 0.20 21.00 9.52
CA ALA A 140 1.11 20.15 8.77
C ALA A 140 1.59 18.97 9.62
N THR A 141 1.65 17.78 9.01
CA THR A 141 2.19 16.58 9.67
C THR A 141 3.70 16.73 9.79
N PRO A 142 4.29 16.65 10.99
CA PRO A 142 5.75 16.69 11.15
C PRO A 142 6.41 15.52 10.41
N ASP A 143 7.62 15.71 9.90
CA ASP A 143 8.31 14.73 9.05
C ASP A 143 8.46 13.37 9.73
N GLU A 144 8.82 13.32 11.02
CA GLU A 144 8.92 12.07 11.77
C GLU A 144 7.57 11.32 11.86
N VAL A 145 6.48 12.07 12.01
CA VAL A 145 5.13 11.49 12.06
C VAL A 145 4.71 11.03 10.67
N ALA A 146 5.05 11.79 9.63
CA ALA A 146 4.81 11.41 8.24
C ALA A 146 5.56 10.12 7.88
N ALA A 147 6.83 9.99 8.29
CA ALA A 147 7.64 8.81 8.06
C ALA A 147 7.06 7.56 8.76
N ARG A 148 6.65 7.67 10.04
CA ARG A 148 5.97 6.58 10.76
C ARG A 148 4.63 6.21 10.14
N LEU A 149 3.84 7.21 9.74
CA LEU A 149 2.53 6.99 9.11
C LEU A 149 2.68 6.27 7.76
N HIS A 150 3.63 6.72 6.94
CA HIS A 150 3.94 6.09 5.67
C HIS A 150 4.44 4.65 5.86
N TRP A 151 5.33 4.42 6.84
CA TRP A 151 5.79 3.09 7.20
C TRP A 151 4.64 2.16 7.61
N LEU A 152 3.68 2.66 8.41
CA LEU A 152 2.48 1.90 8.75
C LEU A 152 1.66 1.55 7.51
N ALA A 153 1.48 2.51 6.59
CA ALA A 153 0.76 2.26 5.35
C ALA A 153 1.43 1.18 4.47
N MET A 154 2.77 1.15 4.43
CA MET A 154 3.51 0.07 3.76
C MET A 154 3.30 -1.29 4.41
N VAL A 155 3.34 -1.38 5.75
CA VAL A 155 3.05 -2.62 6.47
C VAL A 155 1.62 -3.08 6.22
N VAL A 156 0.65 -2.16 6.27
CA VAL A 156 -0.76 -2.45 5.96
C VAL A 156 -0.91 -2.98 4.54
N ALA A 157 -0.20 -2.42 3.56
CA ALA A 157 -0.24 -2.88 2.18
C ALA A 157 0.19 -4.34 2.04
N ASP A 158 1.28 -4.73 2.68
CA ASP A 158 1.77 -6.11 2.62
C ASP A 158 0.83 -7.10 3.32
N LEU A 159 0.12 -6.65 4.36
CA LEU A 159 -0.84 -7.48 5.08
C LEU A 159 -2.20 -7.58 4.38
N ALA A 160 -2.57 -6.61 3.54
CA ALA A 160 -3.90 -6.49 2.93
C ALA A 160 -4.25 -7.65 1.98
N GLY A 161 -3.26 -8.38 1.46
CA GLY A 161 -3.50 -9.61 0.69
C GLY A 161 -4.00 -10.78 1.54
N ALA A 162 -3.56 -10.86 2.79
CA ALA A 162 -3.86 -11.98 3.69
C ALA A 162 -4.90 -11.66 4.77
N TYR A 163 -5.13 -10.37 5.05
CA TYR A 163 -5.96 -9.92 6.16
C TYR A 163 -6.88 -8.77 5.78
N ASN A 164 -8.09 -8.77 6.35
CA ASN A 164 -8.94 -7.58 6.41
C ASN A 164 -8.48 -6.62 7.53
N ASP A 165 -9.09 -5.43 7.61
CA ASP A 165 -8.74 -4.39 8.60
C ASP A 165 -8.75 -4.89 10.06
N PHE A 166 -9.63 -5.83 10.41
CA PHE A 166 -9.65 -6.45 11.74
C PHE A 166 -8.45 -7.39 11.95
N GLY A 167 -8.15 -8.22 10.95
CA GLY A 167 -6.97 -9.10 10.96
C GLY A 167 -5.66 -8.33 11.06
N ILE A 168 -5.55 -7.21 10.34
CA ILE A 168 -4.40 -6.30 10.38
C ILE A 168 -4.21 -5.71 11.78
N ARG A 169 -5.27 -5.17 12.39
CA ARG A 169 -5.22 -4.69 13.79
C ARG A 169 -4.74 -5.77 14.73
N ARG A 170 -5.32 -6.97 14.63
CA ARG A 170 -4.93 -8.11 15.48
C ARG A 170 -3.51 -8.59 15.19
N TRP A 171 -3.00 -8.43 13.97
CA TRP A 171 -1.65 -8.82 13.59
C TRP A 171 -0.60 -8.03 14.39
N PHE A 172 -0.84 -6.73 14.63
CA PHE A 172 0.04 -5.86 15.41
C PHE A 172 0.09 -6.19 16.91
N GLU A 173 -0.95 -6.83 17.43
CA GLU A 173 -1.05 -7.20 18.85
C GLU A 173 -0.60 -8.63 19.15
N ARG A 174 -0.48 -9.49 18.13
CA ARG A 174 -0.16 -10.90 18.33
C ARG A 174 1.35 -11.12 18.51
N PRO A 175 1.79 -11.76 19.60
CA PRO A 175 3.16 -12.25 19.76
C PRO A 175 3.66 -13.06 18.57
N ARG A 176 4.94 -12.85 18.21
CA ARG A 176 5.61 -13.55 17.10
C ARG A 176 6.90 -14.16 17.60
N SER A 177 7.15 -15.42 17.28
CA SER A 177 8.43 -16.06 17.57
C SER A 177 9.57 -15.36 16.85
N GLN A 178 9.33 -14.85 15.63
CA GLN A 178 10.29 -14.05 14.85
C GLN A 178 10.64 -12.71 15.52
N LEU A 179 9.84 -12.27 16.49
CA LEU A 179 10.02 -11.05 17.27
C LEU A 179 10.27 -11.36 18.75
N ASP A 180 10.92 -12.49 19.05
CA ASP A 180 11.33 -12.89 20.40
C ASP A 180 10.14 -13.03 21.37
N GLY A 181 9.00 -13.46 20.85
CA GLY A 181 7.75 -13.61 21.62
C GLY A 181 7.02 -12.29 21.88
N LYS A 182 7.47 -11.17 21.31
CA LYS A 182 6.78 -9.88 21.38
C LYS A 182 5.83 -9.70 20.19
N SER A 183 4.81 -8.88 20.39
CA SER A 183 3.97 -8.41 19.29
C SER A 183 4.68 -7.30 18.50
N PRO A 184 4.31 -7.07 17.21
CA PRO A 184 4.83 -5.95 16.45
C PRO A 184 4.77 -4.61 17.18
N ARG A 185 3.65 -4.28 17.84
CA ARG A 185 3.52 -3.05 18.64
C ARG A 185 4.52 -2.98 19.79
N GLN A 186 4.69 -4.07 20.53
CA GLN A 186 5.68 -4.15 21.62
C GLN A 186 7.12 -4.08 21.13
N THR A 187 7.41 -4.62 19.94
CA THR A 187 8.73 -4.56 19.32
C THR A 187 9.10 -3.15 18.91
N LEU A 188 8.16 -2.38 18.36
CA LEU A 188 8.35 -0.97 18.01
C LEU A 188 8.54 -0.11 19.28
N GLY A 189 7.66 -0.25 20.28
CA GLY A 189 7.68 0.63 21.44
C GLY A 189 7.21 2.06 21.10
N ALA A 190 7.47 3.04 21.99
CA ALA A 190 6.82 4.35 21.93
C ALA A 190 7.57 5.42 21.11
N ALA A 191 8.86 5.25 20.85
CA ALA A 191 9.73 6.28 20.25
C ALA A 191 10.50 5.78 19.02
N TRP A 192 9.98 4.75 18.35
CA TRP A 192 10.64 4.13 17.21
C TRP A 192 10.75 5.07 16.01
N THR A 193 11.66 4.77 15.11
CA THR A 193 11.75 5.37 13.78
C THR A 193 11.77 4.29 12.70
N PRO A 194 11.35 4.58 11.45
CA PRO A 194 11.41 3.60 10.36
C PRO A 194 12.81 3.00 10.12
N ASP A 195 13.87 3.71 10.51
CA ASP A 195 15.26 3.30 10.33
C ASP A 195 15.78 2.40 11.47
N ASP A 196 14.99 2.19 12.52
CA ASP A 196 15.37 1.33 13.63
C ASP A 196 15.34 -0.15 13.21
N ASP A 197 16.29 -0.95 13.72
CA ASP A 197 16.31 -2.41 13.51
C ASP A 197 14.99 -3.09 13.88
N ALA A 198 14.32 -2.60 14.92
CA ALA A 198 13.01 -3.10 15.34
C ALA A 198 11.95 -2.89 14.25
N ALA A 199 11.91 -1.70 13.63
CA ALA A 199 11.00 -1.40 12.54
C ALA A 199 11.34 -2.23 11.29
N ALA A 200 12.62 -2.36 10.95
CA ALA A 200 13.07 -3.19 9.84
C ALA A 200 12.62 -4.66 10.00
N ARG A 201 12.76 -5.24 11.21
CA ARG A 201 12.28 -6.61 11.52
C ARG A 201 10.78 -6.76 11.36
N VAL A 202 9.99 -5.80 11.84
CA VAL A 202 8.52 -5.84 11.71
C VAL A 202 8.10 -5.72 10.24
N ARG A 203 8.73 -4.81 9.49
CA ARG A 203 8.50 -4.64 8.04
C ARG A 203 8.81 -5.93 7.28
N ALA A 204 9.96 -6.55 7.54
CA ALA A 204 10.37 -7.80 6.92
C ALA A 204 9.38 -8.94 7.20
N LEU A 205 8.87 -9.04 8.43
CA LEU A 205 7.86 -10.03 8.80
C LEU A 205 6.54 -9.84 8.03
N ALA A 206 6.11 -8.59 7.85
CA ALA A 206 4.94 -8.28 7.01
C ALA A 206 5.21 -8.62 5.53
N GLY A 207 6.41 -8.32 5.03
CA GLY A 207 6.83 -8.56 3.64
C GLY A 207 6.76 -10.02 3.19
N VAL A 208 6.95 -10.97 4.11
CA VAL A 208 6.75 -12.42 3.81
C VAL A 208 5.31 -12.71 3.38
N LEU A 209 4.34 -11.94 3.88
CA LEU A 209 2.93 -12.10 3.58
C LEU A 209 2.50 -11.31 2.33
N SER A 210 3.36 -10.44 1.81
CA SER A 210 3.10 -9.72 0.56
C SER A 210 2.95 -10.67 -0.63
N GLY A 211 3.45 -11.91 -0.53
CA GLY A 211 3.27 -12.95 -1.55
C GLY A 211 1.85 -13.56 -1.58
N ALA A 212 1.01 -13.31 -0.59
CA ALA A 212 -0.41 -13.70 -0.58
C ALA A 212 -1.30 -12.68 -1.32
N GLN A 213 -0.78 -12.09 -2.40
CA GLN A 213 -1.50 -11.06 -3.17
C GLN A 213 -2.82 -11.59 -3.71
N PRO A 214 -3.78 -10.71 -4.06
CA PRO A 214 -5.08 -11.10 -4.62
C PRO A 214 -5.01 -11.93 -5.93
N LEU A 215 -3.81 -12.23 -6.45
CA LEU A 215 -3.56 -13.08 -7.61
C LEU A 215 -2.67 -14.30 -7.33
N ALA A 216 -2.17 -14.47 -6.10
CA ALA A 216 -1.47 -15.68 -5.71
C ALA A 216 -2.51 -16.79 -5.51
N ALA A 217 -2.27 -17.92 -6.17
CA ALA A 217 -3.19 -19.05 -6.31
C ALA A 217 -3.80 -19.58 -5.00
#